data_AF-W4N6D9-F1
#
_entry.id   AF-W4N6D9-F1
#
_cell.length_a   1.000
_cell.length_b   1.000
_cell.length_c   1.000
_cell.angle_alpha   90.00
_cell.angle_beta   90.00
_cell.angle_gamma   90.00
#
_symmetry.space_group_name_H-M   'P 1'
#
loop_
_entity.id
_entity.type
_entity.pdbx_description
1 polymer ?
#
loop_
_entity_poly.entity_id
_entity_poly.type
_entity_poly.pdbx_seq_one_letter_code
_entity_poly.pdbx_strand_id
1 'polypeptide(L)'
;MSDEKSTAVKVIALTAASLALLSACGEPKATPMDDEYAGNSGESVESQEDKSKTDGKATDNSASGDDSVKNHADDSDSTKSDKKDTGDYADGTYSINGQYGPVGEDTIDVHLTIKDQNVTDVSIVGHPFTSISKKHQDAFAKAVPDAVVGKPLKDLKIDKLAGASWTTEAFNKALEVARQEASIQ
;
A
#
# COMPACT_ATOMS: atom_id res chain seq x y z
N MET A 1 -36.95 2.85 37.21
CA MET A 1 -36.35 1.88 38.15
C MET A 1 -35.03 1.44 37.53
N SER A 2 -33.94 1.84 38.17
CA SER A 2 -32.58 1.51 37.80
C SER A 2 -32.25 0.11 38.32
N ASP A 3 -31.71 -0.75 37.46
CA ASP A 3 -31.12 -2.02 37.87
C ASP A 3 -29.60 -1.96 37.60
N GLU A 4 -28.88 -1.52 38.63
CA GLU A 4 -27.47 -1.83 38.84
C GLU A 4 -27.37 -3.23 39.45
N LYS A 5 -26.63 -4.15 38.83
CA LYS A 5 -25.91 -5.21 39.56
C LYS A 5 -24.53 -5.45 38.98
N SER A 6 -23.56 -4.99 39.74
CA SER A 6 -22.14 -5.32 39.73
C SER A 6 -21.90 -6.83 39.78
N THR A 7 -20.98 -7.37 38.98
CA THR A 7 -20.29 -8.64 39.32
C THR A 7 -18.88 -8.69 38.73
N ALA A 8 -17.92 -8.53 39.63
CA ALA A 8 -16.67 -9.29 39.79
C ALA A 8 -15.62 -9.32 38.66
N VAL A 9 -14.60 -8.52 38.92
CA VAL A 9 -13.19 -8.68 38.58
C VAL A 9 -12.70 -10.14 38.75
N LYS A 10 -12.01 -10.67 37.74
CA LYS A 10 -11.04 -11.77 37.89
C LYS A 10 -9.71 -11.34 37.28
N VAL A 11 -8.80 -10.90 38.15
CA VAL A 11 -7.38 -10.72 37.84
C VAL A 11 -6.74 -12.10 37.92
N ILE A 12 -6.13 -12.56 36.83
CA ILE A 12 -5.26 -13.74 36.84
C ILE A 12 -3.83 -13.21 36.69
N ALA A 13 -3.15 -13.07 37.82
CA ALA A 13 -1.72 -12.96 37.89
C ALA A 13 -1.15 -14.37 37.98
N LEU A 14 -0.18 -14.71 37.11
CA LEU A 14 0.73 -15.83 37.33
C LEU A 14 2.09 -15.51 36.69
N THR A 15 3.10 -15.98 37.38
CA THR A 15 4.45 -15.42 37.52
C THR A 15 5.49 -16.10 36.63
N ALA A 16 6.44 -15.28 36.18
CA ALA A 16 7.90 -15.46 36.21
C ALA A 16 8.61 -16.70 35.61
N ALA A 17 9.70 -16.34 34.92
CA ALA A 17 11.01 -17.00 34.81
C ALA A 17 11.16 -18.18 33.86
N SER A 18 11.95 -17.98 32.80
CA SER A 18 13.10 -18.84 32.43
C SER A 18 13.95 -18.17 31.36
N LEU A 19 15.17 -17.79 31.74
CA LEU A 19 16.28 -17.44 30.86
C LEU A 19 16.84 -18.72 30.24
N ALA A 20 16.99 -18.76 28.92
CA ALA A 20 17.94 -19.64 28.26
C ALA A 20 18.63 -18.86 27.13
N LEU A 21 19.88 -18.50 27.41
CA LEU A 21 20.85 -18.01 26.43
C LEU A 21 21.28 -19.20 25.57
N LEU A 22 21.16 -19.08 24.25
CA LEU A 22 21.94 -19.90 23.32
C LEU A 22 22.48 -18.99 22.22
N SER A 23 23.74 -18.61 22.39
CA SER A 23 24.59 -18.04 21.37
C SER A 23 24.70 -19.02 20.20
N ALA A 24 24.28 -18.59 19.02
CA ALA A 24 24.71 -19.19 17.76
C ALA A 24 25.08 -18.05 16.80
N CYS A 25 26.33 -17.57 16.93
CA CYS A 25 26.99 -16.90 15.82
C CYS A 25 27.23 -17.95 14.73
N GLY A 26 26.52 -17.81 13.62
CA GLY A 26 26.69 -18.60 12.41
C GLY A 26 26.89 -17.68 11.22
N GLU A 27 28.12 -17.20 11.05
CA GLU A 27 28.66 -16.77 9.76
C GLU A 27 29.90 -17.64 9.54
N PRO A 28 30.06 -18.25 8.35
CA PRO A 28 30.72 -17.46 7.33
C PRO A 28 30.26 -17.72 5.89
N LYS A 29 30.67 -16.76 5.06
CA LYS A 29 31.14 -16.91 3.69
C LYS A 29 30.13 -16.52 2.61
N ALA A 30 30.08 -15.20 2.41
CA ALA A 30 29.89 -14.62 1.09
C ALA A 30 30.77 -15.37 0.07
N THR A 31 30.11 -15.99 -0.90
CA THR A 31 30.72 -16.32 -2.18
C THR A 31 31.03 -14.99 -2.88
N PRO A 32 32.28 -14.74 -3.32
CA PRO A 32 32.53 -13.63 -4.22
C PRO A 32 31.70 -13.85 -5.50
N MET A 33 31.06 -12.79 -5.98
CA MET A 33 30.51 -12.78 -7.34
C MET A 33 31.67 -13.02 -8.31
N ASP A 34 31.52 -14.01 -9.17
CA ASP A 34 32.34 -14.13 -10.38
C ASP A 34 31.96 -12.96 -11.28
N ASP A 35 32.69 -11.85 -11.13
CA ASP A 35 32.72 -10.77 -12.11
C ASP A 35 33.51 -11.27 -13.33
N GLU A 36 32.93 -12.22 -14.07
CA GLU A 36 33.36 -12.51 -15.43
C GLU A 36 32.93 -11.34 -16.31
N TYR A 37 33.77 -10.31 -16.22
CA TYR A 37 33.95 -9.24 -17.18
C TYR A 37 34.23 -9.86 -18.57
N ALA A 38 33.17 -10.30 -19.26
CA ALA A 38 33.18 -10.56 -20.68
C ALA A 38 32.91 -9.23 -21.39
N GLY A 39 33.93 -8.76 -22.11
CA GLY A 39 34.03 -7.40 -22.58
C GLY A 39 32.91 -6.91 -23.48
N ASN A 40 32.71 -5.59 -23.45
CA ASN A 40 32.15 -4.88 -24.59
C ASN A 40 33.25 -3.99 -25.17
N SER A 41 33.91 -4.52 -26.19
CA SER A 41 34.77 -3.75 -27.09
C SER A 41 33.87 -3.01 -28.08
N GLY A 42 34.06 -1.70 -28.20
CA GLY A 42 33.93 -0.97 -29.47
C GLY A 42 32.52 -0.80 -30.07
N GLU A 43 32.14 0.46 -30.21
CA GLU A 43 31.45 1.04 -31.38
C GLU A 43 30.68 0.10 -32.33
N SER A 44 29.37 0.37 -32.50
CA SER A 44 28.82 0.83 -33.79
C SER A 44 27.32 1.16 -33.69
N VAL A 45 26.93 1.95 -34.68
CA VAL A 45 25.76 2.80 -34.87
C VAL A 45 24.46 2.09 -35.29
N GLU A 46 23.36 2.79 -35.05
CA GLU A 46 22.19 2.99 -35.93
C GLU A 46 21.20 1.84 -36.27
N SER A 47 19.92 2.26 -36.20
CA SER A 47 18.72 1.82 -36.94
C SER A 47 17.85 0.63 -36.49
N GLN A 48 16.60 1.02 -36.20
CA GLN A 48 15.30 0.44 -36.59
C GLN A 48 14.82 -0.89 -36.02
N GLU A 49 13.68 -0.74 -35.34
CA GLU A 49 12.40 -1.46 -35.51
C GLU A 49 12.34 -2.99 -35.39
N ASP A 50 11.30 -3.36 -34.63
CA ASP A 50 10.34 -4.42 -34.91
C ASP A 50 10.39 -5.69 -34.03
N LYS A 51 9.26 -5.90 -33.36
CA LYS A 51 8.68 -7.15 -32.85
C LYS A 51 9.41 -7.91 -31.73
N SER A 52 8.85 -7.77 -30.53
CA SER A 52 8.38 -8.95 -29.80
C SER A 52 7.19 -8.61 -28.92
N LYS A 53 6.00 -8.85 -29.46
CA LYS A 53 4.88 -9.26 -28.62
C LYS A 53 5.25 -10.61 -28.02
N THR A 54 5.50 -10.63 -26.71
CA THR A 54 5.40 -11.86 -25.94
C THR A 54 4.07 -11.78 -25.23
N ASP A 55 3.09 -12.49 -25.77
CA ASP A 55 1.86 -12.86 -25.09
C ASP A 55 2.23 -13.73 -23.88
N GLY A 56 2.64 -13.08 -22.80
CA GLY A 56 2.71 -13.67 -21.47
C GLY A 56 1.29 -13.79 -20.95
N LYS A 57 0.59 -14.85 -21.38
CA LYS A 57 -0.61 -15.36 -20.72
C LYS A 57 -0.23 -15.78 -19.30
N ALA A 58 -0.21 -14.81 -18.38
CA ALA A 58 -0.24 -15.07 -16.96
C ALA A 58 -1.66 -15.50 -16.63
N THR A 59 -1.75 -16.80 -16.37
CA THR A 59 -2.86 -17.54 -15.77
C THR A 59 -3.80 -16.69 -14.91
N ASP A 60 -5.07 -16.66 -15.31
CA ASP A 60 -6.21 -16.41 -14.44
C ASP A 60 -6.13 -17.37 -13.24
N ASN A 61 -5.47 -16.94 -12.17
CA ASN A 61 -5.62 -17.58 -10.88
C ASN A 61 -6.88 -16.99 -10.24
N SER A 62 -8.02 -17.53 -10.68
CA SER A 62 -9.26 -17.47 -9.92
C SER A 62 -9.04 -18.18 -8.58
N ALA A 63 -8.64 -17.41 -7.58
CA ALA A 63 -8.87 -17.75 -6.19
C ALA A 63 -10.25 -17.19 -5.83
N SER A 64 -11.25 -18.07 -5.80
CA SER A 64 -12.58 -17.78 -5.29
C SER A 64 -12.48 -17.22 -3.86
N GLY A 65 -12.95 -16.00 -3.66
CA GLY A 65 -13.05 -15.34 -2.36
C GLY A 65 -13.37 -13.86 -2.46
N ASP A 66 -14.67 -13.54 -2.53
CA ASP A 66 -15.30 -12.21 -2.45
C ASP A 66 -15.12 -11.30 -3.69
N ASP A 67 -16.20 -11.16 -4.49
CA ASP A 67 -16.31 -10.35 -5.72
C ASP A 67 -16.07 -8.83 -5.55
N SER A 68 -15.65 -8.37 -4.36
CA SER A 68 -15.57 -6.94 -4.02
C SER A 68 -14.17 -6.34 -4.08
N VAL A 69 -13.10 -7.15 -4.14
CA VAL A 69 -11.71 -6.66 -3.98
C VAL A 69 -11.08 -6.35 -5.33
N LYS A 70 -10.82 -5.06 -5.59
CA LYS A 70 -10.13 -4.57 -6.79
C LYS A 70 -8.73 -4.14 -6.40
N ASN A 71 -7.72 -4.83 -6.93
CA ASN A 71 -6.33 -4.57 -6.59
C ASN A 71 -5.60 -3.89 -7.76
N HIS A 72 -5.31 -2.61 -7.61
CA HIS A 72 -4.54 -1.80 -8.56
C HIS A 72 -3.11 -1.53 -8.05
N ALA A 73 -2.83 -1.77 -6.76
CA ALA A 73 -1.55 -1.44 -6.13
C ALA A 73 -0.36 -2.21 -6.73
N ASP A 74 -0.60 -3.42 -7.23
CA ASP A 74 0.44 -4.30 -7.83
C ASP A 74 0.65 -4.06 -9.34
N ASP A 75 -0.15 -3.20 -9.98
CA ASP A 75 -0.04 -2.95 -11.41
C ASP A 75 1.18 -2.10 -11.76
N SER A 76 1.65 -2.24 -13.00
CA SER A 76 2.81 -1.46 -13.50
C SER A 76 2.54 0.05 -13.58
N ASP A 77 1.28 0.47 -13.61
CA ASP A 77 0.85 1.88 -13.52
C ASP A 77 -0.05 2.12 -12.30
N SER A 78 0.28 1.45 -11.17
CA SER A 78 -0.49 1.47 -9.92
C SER A 78 -0.74 2.84 -9.29
N THR A 79 -0.08 3.89 -9.81
CA THR A 79 -0.20 5.28 -9.35
C THR A 79 -1.04 6.16 -10.29
N LYS A 80 -1.60 5.60 -11.38
CA LYS A 80 -2.49 6.29 -12.31
C LYS A 80 -3.65 5.39 -12.73
N SER A 81 -4.64 5.99 -13.39
CA SER A 81 -5.65 5.24 -14.12
C SER A 81 -6.07 6.01 -15.38
N ASP A 82 -6.38 5.25 -16.43
CA ASP A 82 -6.96 5.78 -17.67
C ASP A 82 -8.48 5.97 -17.58
N LYS A 83 -9.11 5.49 -16.49
CA LYS A 83 -10.56 5.62 -16.29
C LYS A 83 -10.91 7.06 -15.93
N LYS A 84 -12.10 7.48 -16.36
CA LYS A 84 -12.63 8.80 -16.01
C LYS A 84 -13.37 8.73 -14.67
N ASP A 85 -13.09 9.69 -13.79
CA ASP A 85 -13.92 9.95 -12.60
C ASP A 85 -15.32 10.42 -13.04
N THR A 86 -16.34 9.61 -12.76
CA THR A 86 -17.75 9.92 -13.05
C THR A 86 -18.45 10.59 -11.87
N GLY A 87 -17.90 10.45 -10.66
CA GLY A 87 -18.51 10.96 -9.43
C GLY A 87 -19.50 10.00 -8.78
N ASP A 88 -19.76 8.85 -9.40
CA ASP A 88 -20.59 7.76 -8.90
C ASP A 88 -19.73 6.50 -8.78
N TYR A 89 -19.53 6.03 -7.55
CA TYR A 89 -18.56 4.99 -7.21
C TYR A 89 -19.24 3.67 -6.92
N ALA A 90 -18.72 2.58 -7.47
CA ALA A 90 -19.13 1.23 -7.14
C ALA A 90 -18.65 0.88 -5.73
N ASP A 91 -19.50 0.21 -4.96
CA ASP A 91 -19.10 -0.39 -3.70
C ASP A 91 -17.98 -1.42 -3.91
N GLY A 92 -17.11 -1.54 -2.92
CA GLY A 92 -16.02 -2.51 -2.94
C GLY A 92 -14.80 -2.06 -2.16
N THR A 93 -13.80 -2.92 -2.13
CA THR A 93 -12.48 -2.61 -1.55
C THR A 93 -11.50 -2.39 -2.68
N TYR A 94 -10.82 -1.26 -2.66
CA TYR A 94 -9.88 -0.82 -3.67
C TYR A 94 -8.50 -0.70 -3.05
N SER A 95 -7.50 -1.32 -3.66
CA SER A 95 -6.10 -1.17 -3.28
C SER A 95 -5.38 -0.35 -4.34
N ILE A 96 -4.81 0.79 -3.96
CA ILE A 96 -4.15 1.73 -4.87
C ILE A 96 -2.76 2.06 -4.30
N ASN A 97 -1.75 2.18 -5.17
CA ASN A 97 -0.44 2.63 -4.74
C ASN A 97 -0.35 4.17 -4.76
N GLY A 98 0.26 4.74 -3.72
CA GLY A 98 0.71 6.12 -3.66
C GLY A 98 2.23 6.16 -3.59
N GLN A 99 2.86 7.02 -4.40
CA GLN A 99 4.32 7.16 -4.44
C GLN A 99 4.75 8.60 -4.19
N TYR A 100 5.85 8.79 -3.46
CA TYR A 100 6.48 10.08 -3.22
C TYR A 100 8.01 9.96 -3.06
N GLY A 101 8.67 11.12 -2.98
CA GLY A 101 10.13 11.24 -2.97
C GLY A 101 10.63 11.94 -4.22
N PRO A 102 11.89 12.42 -4.25
CA PRO A 102 12.47 13.08 -5.42
C PRO A 102 12.49 12.17 -6.66
N VAL A 103 12.59 10.86 -6.46
CA VAL A 103 12.57 9.86 -7.54
C VAL A 103 11.51 8.76 -7.32
N GLY A 104 10.61 8.94 -6.37
CA GLY A 104 9.53 7.98 -6.08
C GLY A 104 9.98 6.78 -5.23
N GLU A 105 11.00 6.93 -4.41
CA GLU A 105 11.57 5.83 -3.63
C GLU A 105 10.70 5.38 -2.44
N ASP A 106 9.81 6.23 -1.93
CA ASP A 106 8.88 5.90 -0.85
C ASP A 106 7.48 5.63 -1.43
N THR A 107 6.86 4.51 -1.04
CA THR A 107 5.48 4.19 -1.44
C THR A 107 4.58 3.89 -0.25
N ILE A 108 3.28 3.97 -0.48
CA ILE A 108 2.21 3.55 0.42
C ILE A 108 1.18 2.77 -0.40
N ASP A 109 0.70 1.65 0.12
CA ASP A 109 -0.50 0.99 -0.41
C ASP A 109 -1.70 1.47 0.38
N VAL A 110 -2.70 1.95 -0.33
CA VAL A 110 -3.95 2.48 0.20
C VAL A 110 -5.04 1.46 -0.05
N HIS A 111 -5.50 0.82 1.00
CA HIS A 111 -6.68 -0.04 0.97
C HIS A 111 -7.88 0.78 1.42
N LEU A 112 -8.87 0.92 0.55
CA LEU A 112 -10.02 1.79 0.72
C LEU A 112 -11.31 1.00 0.50
N THR A 113 -12.17 0.92 1.50
CA THR A 113 -13.49 0.30 1.33
C THR A 113 -14.54 1.37 1.12
N ILE A 114 -15.21 1.31 -0.02
CA ILE A 114 -16.29 2.20 -0.43
C ILE A 114 -17.61 1.48 -0.30
N LYS A 115 -18.58 2.17 0.32
CA LYS A 115 -19.96 1.72 0.39
C LYS A 115 -20.90 2.92 0.37
N ASP A 116 -21.95 2.85 -0.44
CA ASP A 116 -22.94 3.91 -0.55
C ASP A 116 -22.29 5.28 -0.85
N GLN A 117 -21.29 5.31 -1.74
CA GLN A 117 -20.46 6.49 -2.11
C GLN A 117 -19.47 6.99 -1.03
N ASN A 118 -19.46 6.39 0.16
CA ASN A 118 -18.66 6.84 1.30
C ASN A 118 -17.50 5.89 1.59
N VAL A 119 -16.43 6.46 2.14
CA VAL A 119 -15.34 5.68 2.71
C VAL A 119 -15.82 5.07 4.02
N THR A 120 -15.80 3.75 4.12
CA THR A 120 -16.22 3.01 5.32
C THR A 120 -15.06 2.39 6.08
N ASP A 121 -13.96 2.12 5.38
CA ASP A 121 -12.70 1.68 5.98
C ASP A 121 -11.52 2.21 5.17
N VAL A 122 -10.40 2.42 5.85
CA VAL A 122 -9.12 2.73 5.22
C VAL A 122 -7.98 2.09 6.00
N SER A 123 -7.04 1.49 5.27
CA SER A 123 -5.79 0.96 5.84
C SER A 123 -4.62 1.35 4.94
N ILE A 124 -3.49 1.68 5.56
CA ILE A 124 -2.28 2.10 4.86
C ILE A 124 -1.14 1.15 5.20
N VAL A 125 -0.52 0.58 4.17
CA VAL A 125 0.73 -0.17 4.29
C VAL A 125 1.86 0.70 3.75
N GLY A 126 2.79 1.10 4.62
CA GLY A 126 3.92 1.92 4.21
C GLY A 126 5.12 1.10 3.76
N HIS A 127 5.76 1.53 2.67
CA HIS A 127 7.02 0.99 2.16
C HIS A 127 8.09 2.09 2.15
N PRO A 128 8.69 2.38 3.31
CA PRO A 128 9.61 3.50 3.43
C PRO A 128 11.03 3.12 2.99
N PHE A 129 11.68 4.00 2.22
CA PHE A 129 13.09 3.93 1.90
C PHE A 129 13.99 4.37 3.07
N THR A 130 13.52 5.31 3.90
CA THR A 130 14.29 5.85 5.03
C THR A 130 13.59 5.66 6.38
N SER A 131 14.36 5.68 7.48
CA SER A 131 13.79 5.64 8.84
C SER A 131 12.93 6.87 9.17
N ILE A 132 13.19 8.01 8.52
CA ILE A 132 12.40 9.24 8.68
C ILE A 132 11.05 9.05 7.99
N SER A 133 11.06 8.56 6.75
CA SER A 133 9.86 8.20 6.00
C SER A 133 9.00 7.21 6.77
N LYS A 134 9.61 6.16 7.36
CA LYS A 134 8.90 5.18 8.20
C LYS A 134 8.13 5.84 9.33
N LYS A 135 8.76 6.73 10.10
CA LYS A 135 8.07 7.44 11.20
C LYS A 135 6.87 8.24 10.71
N HIS A 136 7.00 8.91 9.56
CA HIS A 136 5.91 9.70 8.99
C HIS A 136 4.79 8.82 8.43
N GLN A 137 5.11 7.74 7.72
CA GLN A 137 4.14 6.78 7.21
C GLN A 137 3.38 6.09 8.36
N ASP A 138 4.08 5.63 9.41
CA ASP A 138 3.45 5.01 10.60
C ASP A 138 2.50 5.99 11.32
N ALA A 139 2.90 7.26 11.42
CA ALA A 139 2.07 8.29 12.06
C ALA A 139 0.87 8.67 11.18
N PHE A 140 1.07 8.72 9.86
CA PHE A 140 0.01 8.97 8.88
C PHE A 140 -1.01 7.84 8.87
N ALA A 141 -0.57 6.58 8.80
CA ALA A 141 -1.43 5.39 8.81
C ALA A 141 -2.35 5.34 10.04
N LYS A 142 -1.86 5.79 11.20
CA LYS A 142 -2.66 5.89 12.43
C LYS A 142 -3.68 7.04 12.42
N ALA A 143 -3.37 8.14 11.74
CA ALA A 143 -4.18 9.35 11.75
C ALA A 143 -5.22 9.39 10.61
N VAL A 144 -4.97 8.70 9.50
CA VAL A 144 -5.82 8.79 8.31
C VAL A 144 -7.25 8.29 8.53
N PRO A 145 -7.53 7.21 9.30
CA PRO A 145 -8.91 6.72 9.45
C PRO A 145 -9.84 7.79 10.04
N ASP A 146 -9.37 8.51 11.06
CA ASP A 146 -10.13 9.60 11.70
C ASP A 146 -10.43 10.75 10.73
N ALA A 147 -9.60 10.93 9.70
CA ALA A 147 -9.73 12.01 8.73
C ALA A 147 -10.64 11.66 7.55
N VAL A 148 -10.88 10.38 7.24
CA VAL A 148 -11.57 9.98 6.00
C VAL A 148 -12.77 9.07 6.19
N VAL A 149 -12.80 8.23 7.23
CA VAL A 149 -13.90 7.28 7.43
C VAL A 149 -15.21 8.04 7.70
N GLY A 150 -16.27 7.61 7.03
CA GLY A 150 -17.59 8.22 7.03
C GLY A 150 -17.76 9.39 6.06
N LYS A 151 -16.69 9.86 5.39
CA LYS A 151 -16.77 10.94 4.40
C LYS A 151 -17.12 10.41 3.00
N PRO A 152 -17.80 11.20 2.17
CA PRO A 152 -17.98 10.86 0.76
C PRO A 152 -16.61 10.76 0.07
N LEU A 153 -16.44 9.79 -0.84
CA LEU A 153 -15.20 9.68 -1.63
C LEU A 153 -15.07 10.85 -2.64
N LYS A 154 -16.21 11.34 -3.11
CA LYS A 154 -16.29 12.49 -4.03
C LYS A 154 -15.60 13.70 -3.43
N ASP A 155 -14.67 14.29 -4.17
CA ASP A 155 -13.91 15.48 -3.77
C ASP A 155 -13.12 15.32 -2.45
N LEU A 156 -13.00 14.09 -1.93
CA LEU A 156 -12.29 13.82 -0.69
C LEU A 156 -10.82 14.19 -0.87
N LYS A 157 -10.36 15.05 0.03
CA LYS A 157 -8.97 15.46 0.17
C LYS A 157 -8.72 15.75 1.63
N ILE A 158 -7.53 15.39 2.09
CA ILE A 158 -7.08 15.70 3.45
C ILE A 158 -5.97 16.75 3.45
N ASP A 159 -5.96 17.58 4.48
CA ASP A 159 -4.84 18.44 4.81
C ASP A 159 -3.68 17.63 5.39
N LYS A 160 -2.54 18.28 5.61
CA LYS A 160 -1.35 17.63 6.19
C LYS A 160 -1.70 16.92 7.50
N LEU A 161 -1.56 15.60 7.51
CA LEU A 161 -1.72 14.77 8.70
C LEU A 161 -0.37 14.43 9.33
N ALA A 162 -0.31 14.43 10.66
CA ALA A 162 0.83 13.96 11.46
C ALA A 162 2.22 14.50 11.03
N GLY A 163 2.27 15.71 10.46
CA GLY A 163 3.52 16.29 9.94
C GLY A 163 4.01 15.70 8.60
N ALA A 164 3.34 14.69 8.06
CA ALA A 164 3.75 13.90 6.89
C ALA A 164 3.21 14.50 5.57
N SER A 165 3.74 15.66 5.16
CA SER A 165 3.27 16.37 3.95
C SER A 165 3.32 15.51 2.69
N TRP A 166 4.44 14.83 2.44
CA TRP A 166 4.65 14.05 1.22
C TRP A 166 3.76 12.80 1.20
N THR A 167 3.64 12.10 2.32
CA THR A 167 2.71 10.98 2.46
C THR A 167 1.26 11.41 2.26
N THR A 168 0.88 12.59 2.77
CA THR A 168 -0.46 13.18 2.55
C THR A 168 -0.70 13.48 1.07
N GLU A 169 0.30 14.00 0.36
CA GLU A 169 0.20 14.26 -1.08
C GLU A 169 0.03 12.96 -1.88
N ALA A 170 0.84 11.95 -1.59
CA ALA A 170 0.72 10.63 -2.22
C ALA A 170 -0.65 9.99 -1.97
N PHE A 171 -1.16 10.08 -0.74
CA PHE A 171 -2.49 9.58 -0.41
C PHE A 171 -3.59 10.31 -1.17
N ASN A 172 -3.53 11.64 -1.27
CA ASN A 172 -4.52 12.40 -2.04
C ASN A 172 -4.49 12.04 -3.54
N LYS A 173 -3.32 11.76 -4.12
CA LYS A 173 -3.21 11.21 -5.48
C LYS A 173 -3.79 9.80 -5.59
N ALA A 174 -3.54 8.94 -4.61
CA ALA A 174 -4.15 7.62 -4.55
C ALA A 174 -5.69 7.71 -4.46
N LEU A 175 -6.25 8.70 -3.76
CA LEU A 175 -7.70 8.95 -3.77
C LEU A 175 -8.22 9.38 -5.15
N GLU A 176 -7.44 10.12 -5.94
CA GLU A 176 -7.80 10.46 -7.33
C GLU A 176 -7.91 9.20 -8.20
N VAL A 177 -6.92 8.31 -8.10
CA VAL A 177 -6.94 7.02 -8.81
C VAL A 177 -8.05 6.12 -8.29
N ALA A 178 -8.27 6.06 -6.98
CA ALA A 178 -9.37 5.30 -6.38
C ALA A 178 -10.72 5.74 -6.93
N ARG A 179 -10.94 7.05 -7.12
CA ARG A 179 -12.17 7.58 -7.74
C ARG A 179 -12.33 7.11 -9.18
N GLN A 180 -11.26 7.11 -9.96
CA GLN A 180 -11.27 6.65 -11.35
C GLN A 180 -11.55 5.14 -11.43
N GLU A 181 -10.88 4.35 -10.59
CA GLU A 181 -11.03 2.90 -10.50
C GLU A 181 -12.40 2.46 -9.97
N ALA A 182 -12.96 3.22 -9.03
CA ALA A 182 -14.29 2.96 -8.49
C ALA A 182 -15.42 3.51 -9.37
N SER A 183 -15.13 4.33 -10.37
CA SER A 183 -16.17 4.97 -11.18
C SER A 183 -17.00 3.95 -11.96
N ILE A 184 -18.32 4.03 -11.78
CA ILE A 184 -19.29 3.31 -12.59
C ILE A 184 -19.31 3.98 -13.97
N GLN A 185 -19.03 3.19 -15.02
CA GLN A 185 -18.95 3.64 -16.42
C GLN A 185 -20.24 3.38 -17.19
#